data_AF-A0A836RMY3-F1
#
_entry.id   AF-A0A836RMY3-F1
#
_cell.length_a   1.000
_cell.length_b   1.000
_cell.length_c   1.000
_cell.angle_alpha   90.00
_cell.angle_beta   90.00
_cell.angle_gamma   90.00
#
_symmetry.space_group_name_H-M   'P 1'
#
loop_
_entity.id
_entity.type
_entity.pdbx_description
1 polymer ?
#
loop_
_entity_poly.entity_id
_entity_poly.type
_entity_poly.pdbx_seq_one_letter_code
_entity_poly.pdbx_strand_id
1 'polypeptide(L)'
;MASVPPSFIFTCKAPQQLTLTHLRHSPQTANPHFLSSDLLRQFVEAIQTLLPQTGALMLQFEYLNRRKMPSFNLFLQRLEQFFEEKPPGIPLAVEIRNKNYANRAYFSLLQKYGIIPVLSEKQFMPSVTELISRYSRYFTDTVVIRLLGGSRGDIEQITRNRWDRIVQPQQNLPQIAASIQTLLARQRKVIVNVNNHYEGCAPLSIKRLQKLLQQDHGAAGRDK
;
A
#
# COMPACT_ATOMS: atom_id res chain seq x y z
N MET A 1 -14.27 21.56 -10.38
CA MET A 1 -14.33 20.21 -9.78
C MET A 1 -15.83 19.84 -9.71
N ALA A 2 -16.31 18.67 -10.12
CA ALA A 2 -15.68 17.36 -10.01
C ALA A 2 -16.08 16.44 -11.17
N SER A 3 -15.10 15.75 -11.75
CA SER A 3 -15.30 14.69 -12.75
C SER A 3 -15.62 13.32 -12.12
N VAL A 4 -15.85 13.26 -10.79
CA VAL A 4 -16.15 12.02 -10.04
C VAL A 4 -17.27 12.25 -9.02
N PRO A 5 -18.03 11.21 -8.64
CA PRO A 5 -19.05 11.29 -7.59
C PRO A 5 -18.46 11.59 -6.20
N PRO A 6 -19.22 12.18 -5.27
CA PRO A 6 -18.76 12.46 -3.89
C PRO A 6 -18.34 11.23 -3.08
N SER A 7 -18.83 10.05 -3.45
CA SER A 7 -18.47 8.77 -2.84
C SER A 7 -17.16 8.17 -3.37
N PHE A 8 -16.54 8.80 -4.37
CA PHE A 8 -15.28 8.33 -4.93
C PHE A 8 -14.13 8.58 -3.96
N ILE A 9 -13.29 7.57 -3.76
CA ILE A 9 -12.15 7.65 -2.85
C ILE A 9 -10.85 7.56 -3.65
N PHE A 10 -9.97 8.55 -3.48
CA PHE A 10 -8.62 8.57 -4.02
C PHE A 10 -7.63 7.89 -3.07
N THR A 11 -6.60 7.26 -3.64
CA THR A 11 -5.34 7.02 -2.95
C THR A 11 -4.26 7.86 -3.63
N CYS A 12 -3.50 8.63 -2.86
CA CYS A 12 -2.48 9.52 -3.40
C CYS A 12 -1.11 9.04 -2.94
N LYS A 13 -0.16 8.98 -3.86
CA LYS A 13 1.24 8.73 -3.51
C LYS A 13 1.90 10.05 -3.15
N ALA A 14 2.60 10.10 -2.03
CA ALA A 14 3.33 11.28 -1.61
C ALA A 14 4.55 11.53 -2.53
N PRO A 15 5.09 12.76 -2.57
CA PRO A 15 6.31 13.07 -3.30
C PRO A 15 7.46 12.11 -2.93
N GLN A 16 8.22 11.66 -3.94
CA GLN A 16 9.32 10.70 -3.73
C GLN A 16 10.41 11.26 -2.79
N GLN A 17 10.53 12.58 -2.71
CA GLN A 17 11.43 13.29 -1.80
C GLN A 17 11.17 12.93 -0.34
N LEU A 18 9.95 12.54 0.04
CA LEU A 18 9.66 12.09 1.40
C LEU A 18 10.17 10.67 1.67
N THR A 19 10.40 9.85 0.65
CA THR A 19 10.62 8.39 0.80
C THR A 19 11.94 7.86 0.26
N LEU A 20 12.65 8.63 -0.57
CA LEU A 20 14.01 8.30 -1.02
C LEU A 20 15.04 8.82 -0.03
N THR A 21 15.97 7.97 0.42
CA THR A 21 17.02 8.40 1.35
C THR A 21 18.12 9.21 0.67
N HIS A 22 18.23 9.08 -0.66
CA HIS A 22 19.21 9.75 -1.51
C HIS A 22 18.53 10.36 -2.73
N LEU A 23 19.17 11.35 -3.35
CA LEU A 23 18.63 12.00 -4.54
C LEU A 23 18.53 11.00 -5.71
N ARG A 24 17.41 11.04 -6.44
CA ARG A 24 17.15 10.12 -7.56
C ARG A 24 18.23 10.19 -8.66
N HIS A 25 18.69 11.40 -8.96
CA HIS A 25 19.69 11.66 -10.01
C HIS A 25 21.13 11.69 -9.49
N SER A 26 21.33 11.69 -8.16
CA SER A 26 22.64 11.55 -7.50
C SER A 26 22.51 10.57 -6.32
N PRO A 27 22.52 9.25 -6.56
CA PRO A 27 22.25 8.23 -5.55
C PRO A 27 23.26 8.13 -4.40
N GLN A 28 24.36 8.90 -4.47
CA GLN A 28 25.36 9.04 -3.42
C GLN A 28 25.11 10.26 -2.51
N THR A 29 24.25 11.18 -2.94
CA THR A 29 23.92 12.40 -2.19
C THR A 29 22.69 12.14 -1.33
N ALA A 30 22.82 12.35 -0.02
CA ALA A 30 21.70 12.25 0.90
C ALA A 30 20.58 13.22 0.51
N ASN A 31 19.34 12.78 0.61
CA ASN A 31 18.18 13.61 0.33
C ASN A 31 17.80 14.41 1.60
N PRO A 32 17.87 15.75 1.59
CA PRO A 32 17.54 16.56 2.75
C PRO A 32 16.04 16.51 3.12
N HIS A 33 15.19 16.06 2.22
CA HIS A 33 13.74 15.99 2.42
C HIS A 33 13.22 14.60 2.82
N PHE A 34 14.12 13.63 2.99
CA PHE A 34 13.72 12.29 3.44
C PHE A 34 13.02 12.39 4.81
N LEU A 35 11.75 12.01 4.86
CA LEU A 35 10.90 12.17 6.04
C LEU A 35 10.88 13.60 6.60
N SER A 36 10.78 14.60 5.71
CA SER A 36 10.61 16.01 6.09
C SER A 36 9.15 16.33 6.40
N SER A 37 8.85 16.67 7.65
CA SER A 37 7.53 17.08 8.12
C SER A 37 7.03 18.35 7.41
N ASP A 38 7.93 19.28 7.09
CA ASP A 38 7.59 20.51 6.37
C ASP A 38 7.21 20.24 4.92
N LEU A 39 7.93 19.35 4.23
CA LEU A 39 7.54 18.96 2.88
C LEU A 39 6.20 18.19 2.90
N LEU A 40 5.93 17.40 3.94
CA LEU A 40 4.62 16.76 4.09
C LEU A 40 3.51 17.81 4.27
N ARG A 41 3.72 18.85 5.10
CA ARG A 41 2.77 19.97 5.27
C ARG A 41 2.47 20.67 3.95
N GLN A 42 3.50 21.04 3.19
CA GLN A 42 3.34 21.68 1.88
C GLN A 42 2.57 20.79 0.90
N PHE A 43 2.86 19.48 0.89
CA PHE A 43 2.13 18.54 0.04
C PHE A 43 0.66 18.44 0.43
N VAL A 44 0.36 18.32 1.72
CA VAL A 44 -1.02 18.25 2.25
C VAL A 44 -1.81 19.51 1.90
N GLU A 45 -1.19 20.69 2.04
CA GLU A 45 -1.79 21.96 1.63
C GLU A 45 -2.08 22.01 0.12
N ALA A 46 -1.15 21.56 -0.71
CA ALA A 46 -1.31 21.53 -2.16
C ALA A 46 -2.46 20.61 -2.63
N ILE A 47 -2.81 19.58 -1.84
CA ILE A 47 -3.91 18.65 -2.15
C ILE A 47 -5.15 18.88 -1.28
N GLN A 48 -5.25 20.01 -0.57
CA GLN A 48 -6.30 20.24 0.44
C GLN A 48 -7.73 19.98 -0.06
N THR A 49 -8.01 20.31 -1.32
CA THR A 49 -9.32 20.10 -1.95
C THR A 49 -9.66 18.62 -2.21
N LEU A 50 -8.64 17.76 -2.32
CA LEU A 50 -8.78 16.32 -2.50
C LEU A 50 -8.79 15.56 -1.18
N LEU A 51 -8.28 16.14 -0.09
CA LEU A 51 -8.17 15.48 1.22
C LEU A 51 -9.50 14.87 1.71
N PRO A 52 -10.68 15.54 1.60
CA PRO A 52 -11.94 14.96 2.06
C PRO A 52 -12.33 13.66 1.36
N GLN A 53 -11.87 13.45 0.12
CA GLN A 53 -12.09 12.23 -0.68
C GLN A 53 -10.85 11.33 -0.73
N THR A 54 -9.83 11.57 0.10
CA THR A 54 -8.61 10.76 0.11
C THR A 54 -8.66 9.67 1.17
N GLY A 55 -8.57 8.41 0.76
CA GLY A 55 -8.56 7.27 1.67
C GLY A 55 -7.18 6.86 2.17
N ALA A 56 -6.11 7.27 1.47
CA ALA A 56 -4.73 7.04 1.87
C ALA A 56 -3.75 8.01 1.20
N LEU A 57 -2.83 8.57 1.98
CA LEU A 57 -1.62 9.28 1.53
C LEU A 57 -0.42 8.36 1.71
N MET A 58 0.02 7.71 0.64
CA MET A 58 1.01 6.63 0.69
C MET A 58 2.44 7.14 0.59
N LEU A 59 3.20 6.91 1.66
CA LEU A 59 4.65 6.91 1.68
C LEU A 59 5.15 5.55 1.21
N GLN A 60 5.38 5.46 -0.10
CA GLN A 60 6.00 4.28 -0.70
C GLN A 60 7.52 4.40 -0.68
N PHE A 61 8.15 3.66 0.21
CA PHE A 61 9.60 3.52 0.26
C PHE A 61 10.11 2.64 -0.87
N GLU A 62 11.37 2.85 -1.23
CA GLU A 62 12.11 1.95 -2.10
C GLU A 62 12.72 0.79 -1.31
N TYR A 63 13.42 -0.12 -2.01
CA TYR A 63 14.25 -1.10 -1.33
C TYR A 63 15.44 -0.40 -0.67
N LEU A 64 15.54 -0.51 0.64
CA LEU A 64 16.56 0.14 1.45
C LEU A 64 17.69 -0.86 1.75
N ASN A 65 18.77 -0.80 0.97
CA ASN A 65 20.01 -1.52 1.29
C ASN A 65 20.76 -0.84 2.46
N ARG A 66 21.84 -1.45 2.96
CA ARG A 66 22.61 -0.93 4.09
C ARG A 66 23.25 0.44 3.86
N ARG A 67 23.51 0.84 2.61
CA ARG A 67 23.99 2.21 2.30
C ARG A 67 22.87 3.24 2.46
N LYS A 68 21.65 2.87 2.04
CA LYS A 68 20.47 3.73 2.13
C LYS A 68 19.92 3.83 3.54
N MET A 69 19.91 2.72 4.26
CA MET A 69 19.40 2.59 5.63
C MET A 69 20.22 1.53 6.37
N PRO A 70 21.18 1.95 7.21
CA PRO A 70 22.12 1.04 7.88
C PRO A 70 21.47 -0.06 8.71
N SER A 71 20.33 0.23 9.36
CA SER A 71 19.65 -0.73 10.21
C SER A 71 18.12 -0.53 10.22
N PHE A 72 17.40 -1.60 10.55
CA PHE A 72 15.95 -1.54 10.76
C PHE A 72 15.59 -0.65 11.95
N ASN A 73 16.38 -0.65 13.03
CA ASN A 73 16.12 0.19 14.19
C ASN A 73 16.21 1.68 13.86
N LEU A 74 17.21 2.09 13.07
CA LEU A 74 17.32 3.47 12.61
C LEU A 74 16.14 3.85 11.70
N PHE A 75 15.67 2.92 10.87
CA PHE A 75 14.47 3.15 10.06
C PHE A 75 13.24 3.42 10.93
N LEU A 76 13.00 2.59 11.94
CA LEU A 76 11.88 2.78 12.87
C LEU A 76 12.01 4.10 13.65
N GLN A 77 13.20 4.43 14.14
CA GLN A 77 13.46 5.68 14.85
C GLN A 77 13.11 6.90 14.00
N ARG A 78 13.54 6.91 12.73
CA ARG A 78 13.23 8.02 11.82
C ARG A 78 11.75 8.11 11.46
N LEU A 79 11.09 6.96 11.30
CA LEU A 79 9.64 6.94 11.10
C LEU A 79 8.90 7.49 12.33
N GLU A 80 9.30 7.08 13.52
CA GLU A 80 8.69 7.51 14.78
C GLU A 80 8.76 9.04 14.94
N GLN A 81 9.95 9.62 14.78
CA GLN A 81 10.15 11.08 14.80
C GLN A 81 9.26 11.80 13.77
N PHE A 82 9.20 11.27 12.55
CA PHE A 82 8.37 11.84 11.51
C PHE A 82 6.86 11.73 11.80
N PHE A 83 6.42 10.65 12.45
CA PHE A 83 5.01 10.47 12.83
C PHE A 83 4.59 11.35 14.00
N GLU A 84 5.52 11.70 14.90
CA GLU A 84 5.28 12.67 15.98
C GLU A 84 4.99 14.07 15.44
N GLU A 85 5.62 14.44 14.33
CA GLU A 85 5.52 15.78 13.74
C GLU A 85 4.51 15.87 12.57
N LYS A 86 3.86 14.76 12.20
CA LYS A 86 2.96 14.72 11.04
C LYS A 86 1.74 15.63 11.25
N PRO A 87 1.20 16.26 10.18
CA PRO A 87 -0.06 16.99 10.28
C PRO A 87 -1.19 16.11 10.84
N PRO A 88 -2.07 16.65 11.70
CA PRO A 88 -3.21 15.89 12.22
C PRO A 88 -4.25 15.65 11.12
N GLY A 89 -5.11 14.64 11.32
CA GLY A 89 -6.28 14.41 10.45
C GLY A 89 -6.00 13.86 9.05
N ILE A 90 -4.74 13.59 8.68
CA ILE A 90 -4.40 13.02 7.37
C ILE A 90 -4.40 11.48 7.39
N PRO A 91 -4.88 10.80 6.33
CA PRO A 91 -4.88 9.34 6.23
C PRO A 91 -3.52 8.81 5.77
N LEU A 92 -2.46 9.09 6.55
CA LEU A 92 -1.09 8.70 6.19
C LEU A 92 -0.94 7.18 6.18
N ALA A 93 -0.31 6.66 5.13
CA ALA A 93 -0.12 5.24 4.89
C ALA A 93 1.34 4.92 4.54
N VAL A 94 1.85 3.77 4.96
CA VAL A 94 3.27 3.39 4.73
C VAL A 94 3.40 2.05 4.03
N GLU A 95 4.20 2.04 2.96
CA GLU A 95 4.55 0.87 2.17
C GLU A 95 6.06 0.64 2.17
N ILE A 96 6.49 -0.49 2.73
CA ILE A 96 7.89 -0.92 2.74
C ILE A 96 8.20 -1.88 1.57
N ARG A 97 9.48 -1.95 1.17
CA ARG A 97 9.98 -2.87 0.14
C ARG A 97 11.06 -3.83 0.64
N ASN A 98 11.32 -3.82 1.94
CA ASN A 98 12.25 -4.72 2.60
C ASN A 98 11.45 -5.81 3.32
N LYS A 99 11.46 -7.05 2.80
CA LYS A 99 10.71 -8.16 3.42
C LYS A 99 11.00 -8.34 4.91
N ASN A 100 12.26 -8.15 5.32
CA ASN A 100 12.69 -8.31 6.71
C ASN A 100 12.19 -7.20 7.64
N TYR A 101 11.66 -6.10 7.11
CA TYR A 101 11.07 -5.01 7.90
C TYR A 101 9.60 -5.28 8.24
N ALA A 102 8.94 -6.20 7.53
CA ALA A 102 7.54 -6.56 7.76
C ALA A 102 7.38 -7.49 8.98
N ASN A 103 7.60 -6.94 10.18
CA ASN A 103 7.57 -7.67 11.44
C ASN A 103 6.74 -6.94 12.50
N ARG A 104 6.60 -7.56 13.68
CA ARG A 104 5.80 -7.03 14.79
C ARG A 104 6.19 -5.59 15.17
N ALA A 105 7.48 -5.28 15.27
CA ALA A 105 7.92 -3.95 15.70
C ALA A 105 7.48 -2.85 14.71
N TYR A 106 7.55 -3.13 13.41
CA TYR A 106 7.05 -2.22 12.38
C TYR A 106 5.53 -2.01 12.49
N PHE A 107 4.73 -3.08 12.54
CA PHE A 107 3.28 -2.94 12.60
C PHE A 107 2.80 -2.32 13.93
N SER A 108 3.46 -2.62 15.05
CA SER A 108 3.18 -1.96 16.33
C SER A 108 3.46 -0.45 16.27
N LEU A 109 4.54 -0.02 15.60
CA LEU A 109 4.82 1.41 15.41
C LEU A 109 3.71 2.08 14.59
N LEU A 110 3.30 1.45 13.48
CA LEU A 110 2.21 1.98 12.67
C LEU A 110 0.91 2.10 13.49
N GLN A 111 0.59 1.07 14.29
CA GLN A 111 -0.57 1.07 15.17
C GLN A 111 -0.53 2.23 16.17
N LYS A 112 0.62 2.41 16.85
CA LYS A 112 0.83 3.45 17.86
C LYS A 112 0.51 4.85 17.34
N TYR A 113 0.85 5.13 16.08
CA TYR A 113 0.66 6.44 15.46
C TYR A 113 -0.56 6.53 14.52
N GLY A 114 -1.40 5.49 14.47
CA GLY A 114 -2.57 5.46 13.60
C GLY A 114 -2.24 5.48 12.11
N ILE A 115 -1.08 4.93 11.71
CA ILE A 115 -0.61 4.91 10.33
C ILE A 115 -1.17 3.68 9.60
N ILE A 116 -1.74 3.92 8.42
CA ILE A 116 -2.38 2.87 7.61
C ILE A 116 -1.30 1.95 7.03
N PRO A 117 -1.33 0.63 7.30
CA PRO A 117 -0.41 -0.30 6.68
C PRO A 117 -0.76 -0.51 5.20
N VAL A 118 0.25 -0.40 4.33
CA VAL A 118 0.15 -0.77 2.92
C VAL A 118 0.84 -2.12 2.69
N LEU A 119 0.06 -3.15 2.45
CA LEU A 119 0.53 -4.51 2.17
C LEU A 119 0.72 -4.70 0.68
N SER A 120 1.88 -5.19 0.25
CA SER A 120 2.21 -5.36 -1.16
C SER A 120 2.26 -6.83 -1.56
N GLU A 121 1.36 -7.27 -2.44
CA GLU A 121 1.47 -8.55 -3.13
C GLU A 121 2.45 -8.37 -4.30
N LYS A 122 3.73 -8.63 -4.02
CA LYS A 122 4.84 -8.33 -4.92
C LYS A 122 5.94 -9.39 -4.80
N GLN A 123 6.60 -9.69 -5.92
CA GLN A 123 7.83 -10.48 -5.93
C GLN A 123 8.81 -10.03 -4.83
N PHE A 124 9.36 -11.01 -4.11
CA PHE A 124 10.30 -10.85 -2.99
C PHE A 124 9.74 -10.25 -1.69
N MET A 125 8.46 -9.87 -1.64
CA MET A 125 7.78 -9.53 -0.39
C MET A 125 7.07 -10.76 0.19
N PRO A 126 6.80 -10.81 1.50
CA PRO A 126 5.87 -11.80 2.06
C PRO A 126 4.49 -11.62 1.42
N SER A 127 3.72 -12.71 1.29
CA SER A 127 2.38 -12.60 0.73
C SER A 127 1.49 -11.75 1.62
N VAL A 128 0.51 -11.06 1.04
CA VAL A 128 -0.43 -10.26 1.85
C VAL A 128 -1.27 -11.13 2.76
N THR A 129 -1.54 -12.38 2.37
CA THR A 129 -2.26 -13.37 3.18
C THR A 129 -1.48 -13.75 4.45
N GLU A 130 -0.16 -13.95 4.33
CA GLU A 130 0.73 -14.21 5.47
C GLU A 130 0.75 -13.01 6.44
N LEU A 131 0.88 -11.80 5.90
CA LEU A 131 0.91 -10.58 6.71
C LEU A 131 -0.40 -10.33 7.45
N ILE A 132 -1.55 -10.52 6.77
CA ILE A 132 -2.87 -10.39 7.39
C ILE A 132 -3.04 -11.42 8.51
N SER A 133 -2.71 -12.69 8.25
CA SER A 133 -2.82 -13.76 9.23
C SER A 133 -1.99 -13.48 10.50
N ARG A 134 -0.73 -13.05 10.33
CA ARG A 134 0.19 -12.85 11.46
C ARG A 134 -0.01 -11.53 12.19
N TYR A 135 -0.36 -10.45 11.48
CA TYR A 135 -0.25 -9.09 11.99
C TYR A 135 -1.54 -8.29 11.99
N SER A 136 -2.68 -8.83 11.54
CA SER A 136 -3.95 -8.08 11.47
C SER A 136 -4.35 -7.40 12.78
N ARG A 137 -4.04 -7.96 13.95
CA ARG A 137 -4.28 -7.32 15.26
C ARG A 137 -3.55 -5.98 15.48
N TYR A 138 -2.48 -5.72 14.74
CA TYR A 138 -1.69 -4.48 14.80
C TYR A 138 -2.12 -3.47 13.72
N PHE A 139 -3.01 -3.84 12.80
CA PHE A 139 -3.43 -2.91 11.75
C PHE A 139 -4.44 -1.90 12.31
N THR A 140 -4.43 -0.69 11.77
CA THR A 140 -5.47 0.34 11.97
C THR A 140 -6.81 -0.04 11.34
N ASP A 141 -7.87 0.73 11.57
CA ASP A 141 -9.20 0.47 11.01
C ASP A 141 -9.22 0.42 9.47
N THR A 142 -8.27 1.10 8.83
CA THR A 142 -8.05 1.01 7.38
C THR A 142 -6.80 0.18 7.06
N VAL A 143 -6.86 -0.61 5.99
CA VAL A 143 -5.72 -1.34 5.41
C VAL A 143 -5.70 -1.10 3.91
N VAL A 144 -4.52 -0.84 3.35
CA VAL A 144 -4.33 -0.79 1.89
C VAL A 144 -3.64 -2.07 1.43
N ILE A 145 -4.18 -2.72 0.41
CA ILE A 145 -3.58 -3.87 -0.27
C ILE A 145 -3.22 -3.44 -1.70
N ARG A 146 -1.97 -3.62 -2.09
CA ARG A 146 -1.47 -3.33 -3.43
C ARG A 146 -1.12 -4.62 -4.15
N LEU A 147 -1.88 -4.94 -5.18
CA LEU A 147 -1.62 -6.07 -6.06
C LEU A 147 -0.66 -5.61 -7.17
N LEU A 148 0.62 -5.96 -7.04
CA LEU A 148 1.69 -5.45 -7.89
C LEU A 148 2.27 -6.51 -8.83
N GLY A 149 2.26 -7.77 -8.42
CA GLY A 149 2.62 -8.91 -9.26
C GLY A 149 4.09 -9.30 -9.20
N GLY A 150 4.49 -10.07 -10.21
CA GLY A 150 5.81 -10.64 -10.38
C GLY A 150 6.82 -9.67 -10.99
N SER A 151 7.62 -10.19 -11.92
CA SER A 151 8.59 -9.41 -12.69
C SER A 151 7.88 -8.41 -13.59
N ARG A 152 8.21 -7.12 -13.41
CA ARG A 152 7.71 -6.05 -14.26
C ARG A 152 8.10 -6.26 -15.73
N GLY A 153 9.37 -6.63 -15.97
CA GLY A 153 9.91 -6.80 -17.32
C GLY A 153 9.23 -7.93 -18.08
N ASP A 154 8.98 -9.06 -17.41
CA ASP A 154 8.33 -10.23 -18.02
C ASP A 154 6.91 -9.87 -18.47
N ILE A 155 6.16 -9.17 -17.61
CA ILE A 155 4.81 -8.73 -17.94
C ILE A 155 4.83 -7.69 -19.08
N GLU A 156 5.75 -6.71 -19.05
CA GLU A 156 5.89 -5.72 -20.13
C GLU A 156 6.24 -6.40 -21.47
N GLN A 157 7.08 -7.43 -21.46
CA GLN A 157 7.46 -8.19 -22.64
C GLN A 157 6.27 -8.97 -23.24
N ILE A 158 5.44 -9.59 -22.41
CA ILE A 158 4.27 -10.36 -22.85
C ILE A 158 3.14 -9.43 -23.34
N THR A 159 2.90 -8.33 -22.63
CA THR A 159 1.82 -7.38 -22.93
C THR A 159 2.14 -6.46 -24.10
N ARG A 160 3.42 -6.09 -24.29
CA ARG A 160 3.86 -5.12 -25.30
C ARG A 160 3.03 -3.84 -25.28
N ASN A 161 2.83 -3.28 -24.08
CA ASN A 161 1.96 -2.13 -23.79
C ASN A 161 0.46 -2.32 -24.10
N ARG A 162 0.00 -3.54 -24.40
CA ARG A 162 -1.42 -3.89 -24.51
C ARG A 162 -1.91 -4.53 -23.21
N TRP A 163 -2.72 -3.78 -22.46
CA TRP A 163 -3.20 -4.13 -21.12
C TRP A 163 -4.68 -4.53 -21.12
N ASP A 164 -5.10 -5.30 -22.13
CA ASP A 164 -6.50 -5.62 -22.44
C ASP A 164 -6.90 -7.06 -22.09
N ARG A 165 -5.94 -7.89 -21.64
CA ARG A 165 -6.16 -9.29 -21.30
C ARG A 165 -5.31 -9.74 -20.11
N ILE A 166 -5.76 -10.80 -19.46
CA ILE A 166 -4.97 -11.49 -18.44
C ILE A 166 -3.90 -12.33 -19.15
N VAL A 167 -2.63 -12.09 -18.84
CA VAL A 167 -1.49 -12.84 -19.40
C VAL A 167 -0.78 -13.71 -18.37
N GLN A 168 -0.93 -13.38 -17.09
CA GLN A 168 -0.34 -14.14 -15.99
C GLN A 168 -1.31 -14.18 -14.81
N PRO A 169 -2.32 -15.07 -14.82
CA PRO A 169 -3.28 -15.17 -13.73
C PRO A 169 -2.59 -15.60 -12.42
N GLN A 170 -2.80 -14.84 -11.35
CA GLN A 170 -2.26 -15.14 -10.03
C GLN A 170 -3.15 -16.18 -9.34
N GLN A 171 -2.55 -17.33 -9.00
CA GLN A 171 -3.26 -18.46 -8.40
C GLN A 171 -3.68 -18.19 -6.95
N ASN A 172 -3.04 -17.21 -6.28
CA ASN A 172 -3.32 -16.87 -4.90
C ASN A 172 -4.46 -15.84 -4.71
N LEU A 173 -5.08 -15.38 -5.80
CA LEU A 173 -6.17 -14.38 -5.74
C LEU A 173 -7.37 -14.81 -4.87
N PRO A 174 -7.83 -16.09 -4.89
CA PRO A 174 -8.87 -16.57 -3.97
C PRO A 174 -8.49 -16.43 -2.49
N GLN A 175 -7.25 -16.75 -2.12
CA GLN A 175 -6.76 -16.65 -0.74
C GLN A 175 -6.65 -15.18 -0.30
N ILE A 176 -6.29 -14.28 -1.23
CA ILE A 176 -6.31 -12.83 -1.00
C ILE A 176 -7.75 -12.35 -0.76
N ALA A 177 -8.72 -12.81 -1.57
CA ALA A 177 -10.13 -12.48 -1.39
C ALA A 177 -10.64 -12.93 -0.01
N ALA A 178 -10.35 -14.18 0.40
CA ALA A 178 -10.71 -14.68 1.73
C ALA A 178 -10.05 -13.88 2.88
N SER A 179 -8.80 -13.43 2.68
CA SER A 179 -8.11 -12.57 3.65
C SER A 179 -8.75 -11.17 3.73
N ILE A 180 -9.23 -10.64 2.61
CA ILE A 180 -10.00 -9.39 2.58
C ILE A 180 -11.32 -9.56 3.34
N GLN A 181 -12.06 -10.65 3.11
CA GLN A 181 -13.29 -10.94 3.87
C GLN A 181 -13.04 -11.00 5.37
N THR A 182 -11.93 -11.60 5.77
CA THR A 182 -11.49 -11.70 7.17
C THR A 182 -11.24 -10.33 7.82
N LEU A 183 -10.78 -9.34 7.04
CA LEU A 183 -10.64 -7.95 7.50
C LEU A 183 -12.01 -7.24 7.54
N LEU A 184 -12.85 -7.42 6.52
CA LEU A 184 -14.19 -6.83 6.45
C LEU A 184 -15.11 -7.32 7.58
N ALA A 185 -15.06 -8.62 7.92
CA ALA A 185 -15.80 -9.20 9.04
C ALA A 185 -15.39 -8.60 10.40
N ARG A 186 -14.19 -8.01 10.49
CA ARG A 186 -13.72 -7.23 11.65
C ARG A 186 -13.98 -5.73 11.51
N GLN A 187 -14.93 -5.35 10.64
CA GLN A 187 -15.36 -3.97 10.38
C GLN A 187 -14.22 -3.03 9.91
N ARG A 188 -13.15 -3.58 9.32
CA ARG A 188 -12.06 -2.78 8.77
C ARG A 188 -12.41 -2.29 7.37
N LYS A 189 -12.01 -1.06 7.06
CA LYS A 189 -12.02 -0.54 5.69
C LYS A 189 -10.83 -1.12 4.92
N VAL A 190 -11.10 -1.77 3.79
CA VAL A 190 -10.06 -2.32 2.93
C VAL A 190 -10.03 -1.56 1.60
N ILE A 191 -8.87 -0.99 1.26
CA ILE A 191 -8.64 -0.36 -0.03
C ILE A 191 -7.72 -1.26 -0.85
N VAL A 192 -8.15 -1.68 -2.03
CA VAL A 192 -7.34 -2.50 -2.93
C VAL A 192 -6.91 -1.67 -4.14
N ASN A 193 -5.61 -1.56 -4.39
CA ASN A 193 -5.06 -0.95 -5.59
C ASN A 193 -4.43 -2.03 -6.46
N VAL A 194 -4.88 -2.15 -7.71
CA VAL A 194 -4.39 -3.17 -8.65
C VAL A 194 -3.55 -2.51 -9.72
N ASN A 195 -2.31 -2.98 -9.88
CA ASN A 195 -1.42 -2.54 -10.94
C ASN A 195 -1.55 -3.45 -12.17
N ASN A 196 -1.41 -2.91 -13.37
CA ASN A 196 -1.45 -3.72 -14.61
C ASN A 196 -0.41 -4.86 -14.60
N HIS A 197 0.72 -4.66 -13.93
CA HIS A 197 1.76 -5.69 -13.78
C HIS A 197 1.35 -6.90 -12.91
N TYR A 198 0.19 -6.85 -12.24
CA TYR A 198 -0.29 -7.97 -11.43
C TYR A 198 -0.62 -9.20 -12.28
N GLU A 199 -1.43 -9.01 -13.32
CA GLU A 199 -1.87 -10.10 -14.23
C GLU A 199 -1.89 -9.71 -15.71
N GLY A 200 -1.46 -8.49 -16.07
CA GLY A 200 -1.52 -7.95 -17.43
C GLY A 200 -2.72 -7.06 -17.74
N CYS A 201 -3.70 -6.93 -16.83
CA CYS A 201 -4.84 -6.03 -17.01
C CYS A 201 -5.52 -5.73 -15.66
N ALA A 202 -5.28 -4.56 -15.07
CA ALA A 202 -5.86 -4.22 -13.77
C ALA A 202 -7.40 -4.25 -13.75
N PRO A 203 -8.14 -3.71 -14.75
CA PRO A 203 -9.59 -3.79 -14.76
C PRO A 203 -10.14 -5.23 -14.75
N LEU A 204 -9.52 -6.16 -15.49
CA LEU A 204 -9.95 -7.56 -15.50
C LEU A 204 -9.60 -8.27 -14.19
N SER A 205 -8.44 -7.99 -13.59
CA SER A 205 -8.09 -8.48 -12.25
C SER A 205 -9.06 -8.00 -11.18
N ILE A 206 -9.47 -6.73 -11.23
CA ILE A 206 -10.48 -6.16 -10.33
C ILE A 206 -11.81 -6.91 -10.48
N LYS A 207 -12.27 -7.14 -11.71
CA LYS A 207 -13.51 -7.92 -11.96
C LYS A 207 -13.42 -9.34 -11.39
N ARG A 208 -12.28 -10.01 -11.52
CA ARG A 208 -12.06 -11.34 -10.94
C ARG A 208 -12.10 -11.31 -9.41
N LEU A 209 -11.44 -10.34 -8.79
CA LEU A 209 -11.48 -10.15 -7.34
C LEU A 209 -12.91 -9.87 -6.83
N GLN A 210 -13.66 -9.00 -7.52
CA GLN A 210 -15.05 -8.70 -7.16
C GLN A 210 -15.94 -9.94 -7.19
N LYS A 211 -15.81 -10.81 -8.21
CA LYS A 211 -16.55 -12.07 -8.28
C LYS A 211 -16.25 -12.98 -7.08
N LEU A 212 -14.98 -13.12 -6.71
CA LEU A 212 -14.57 -13.91 -5.54
C LEU A 212 -15.17 -13.33 -4.24
N LEU A 213 -15.14 -12.01 -4.09
CA LEU A 213 -15.70 -11.35 -2.91
C LEU A 213 -17.24 -11.50 -2.82
N GLN A 214 -17.94 -11.55 -3.96
CA GLN A 214 -19.39 -11.75 -4.00
C GLN A 214 -19.81 -13.21 -3.73
N GLN A 215 -19.00 -14.19 -4.14
CA GLN A 215 -19.28 -15.61 -3.94
C GLN A 215 -19.29 -16.00 -2.45
N ASP A 216 -18.37 -15.46 -1.66
CA ASP A 216 -18.31 -15.72 -0.21
C ASP A 216 -19.49 -15.09 0.56
N HIS A 217 -20.06 -13.98 0.08
CA HIS A 217 -21.26 -13.39 0.68
C HIS A 217 -22.52 -14.25 0.46
N GLY A 218 -22.57 -15.03 -0.63
CA GLY A 218 -23.68 -15.92 -0.94
C GLY A 218 -23.70 -17.23 -0.15
N ALA A 219 -22.58 -17.62 0.46
CA ALA A 219 -22.48 -18.79 1.33
C ALA A 219 -22.85 -18.45 2.80
N ALA A 220 -22.47 -17.27 3.29
CA ALA A 220 -22.80 -16.82 4.65
C ALA A 220 -24.29 -16.43 4.85
N GLY A 221 -25.07 -16.35 3.76
CA GLY A 221 -26.50 -15.99 3.79
C GLY A 221 -27.47 -17.18 3.72
N ARG A 222 -27.00 -18.44 3.72
CA ARG A 222 -27.86 -19.64 3.67
C ARG A 222 -28.09 -20.34 5.01
N ASP A 223 -27.44 -19.87 6.09
CA ASP A 223 -27.63 -20.37 7.45
C ASP A 223 -28.38 -19.36 8.33
N LYS A 224 -29.53 -18.87 7.85
CA LYS A 224 -30.54 -18.20 8.67
C LYS A 224 -31.93 -18.70 8.33
#